data_AF-A0A4R5AFQ0-F1
#
_entry.id   AF-A0A4R5AFQ0-F1
#
_cell.length_a   1.000
_cell.length_b   1.000
_cell.length_c   1.000
_cell.angle_alpha   90.00
_cell.angle_beta   90.00
_cell.angle_gamma   90.00
#
_symmetry.space_group_name_H-M   'P 1'
#
loop_
_entity.id
_entity.type
_entity.pdbx_description
1 polymer ?
#
loop_
_entity_poly.entity_id
_entity_poly.type
_entity_poly.pdbx_seq_one_letter_code
_entity_poly.pdbx_strand_id
1 'polypeptide(L)'
;MHDQVIEPGEPGAGCPACAPSGELRVALPDAEAITTLGEARAAIDGIDAVLAELLEHRAAVAAVVQRLKPVGGFAGRDPGREREIVEAMAARAPSLGAGRLAPIVNAIIEAGLDAAASRR
;
A
#
# COMPACT_ATOMS: atom_id res chain seq x y z
N MET A 1 -39.23 22.15 42.63
CA MET A 1 -39.11 23.11 41.50
C MET A 1 -37.80 22.76 40.82
N HIS A 2 -37.81 21.83 39.86
CA HIS A 2 -38.00 22.11 38.43
C HIS A 2 -37.00 23.20 38.01
N ASP A 3 -35.94 22.86 37.27
CA ASP A 3 -36.12 22.48 35.88
C ASP A 3 -35.01 21.56 35.35
N GLN A 4 -35.41 20.49 34.66
CA GLN A 4 -34.54 19.80 33.73
C GLN A 4 -34.62 20.55 32.41
N VAL A 5 -33.47 20.92 31.83
CA VAL A 5 -33.39 21.25 30.41
C VAL A 5 -32.57 20.15 29.74
N ILE A 6 -33.25 19.39 28.90
CA ILE A 6 -32.66 18.47 27.91
C ILE A 6 -32.80 19.15 26.53
N GLU A 7 -31.89 18.78 25.63
CA GLU A 7 -31.87 18.85 24.16
C GLU A 7 -30.75 19.76 23.58
N PRO A 8 -30.23 19.51 22.36
CA PRO A 8 -30.12 18.25 21.61
C PRO A 8 -28.67 17.99 21.13
N GLY A 9 -28.42 16.79 20.60
CA GLY A 9 -27.09 16.37 20.14
C GLY A 9 -26.60 17.03 18.85
N GLU A 10 -25.28 16.94 18.66
CA GLU A 10 -24.71 16.72 17.34
C GLU A 10 -23.79 15.50 17.40
N PRO A 11 -23.92 14.53 16.48
CA PRO A 11 -22.86 13.58 16.25
C PRO A 11 -21.70 14.40 15.70
N GLY A 12 -20.72 14.70 16.56
CA GLY A 12 -19.48 15.34 16.14
C GLY A 12 -18.97 14.59 14.92
N ALA A 13 -18.98 15.29 13.78
CA ALA A 13 -18.67 14.77 12.48
C ALA A 13 -17.40 13.94 12.58
N GLY A 14 -17.56 12.61 12.57
CA GLY A 14 -16.44 11.70 12.52
C GLY A 14 -15.65 12.07 11.28
N CYS A 15 -14.40 12.50 11.47
CA CYS A 15 -13.53 12.79 10.35
C CYS A 15 -13.53 11.53 9.47
N PRO A 16 -13.92 11.60 8.17
CA PRO A 16 -13.92 10.44 7.29
C PRO A 16 -12.51 9.86 7.07
N ALA A 17 -11.47 10.55 7.53
CA ALA A 17 -10.10 10.05 7.61
C ALA A 17 -9.84 9.09 8.78
N CYS A 18 -10.76 8.98 9.74
CA CYS A 18 -10.70 8.02 10.85
C CYS A 18 -11.42 6.71 10.51
N ALA A 19 -11.40 6.28 9.25
CA ALA A 19 -11.56 4.86 8.96
C ALA A 19 -10.45 4.12 9.74
N PRO A 20 -10.73 2.96 10.38
CA PRO A 20 -9.67 2.24 11.06
C PRO A 20 -8.55 2.00 10.06
N SER A 21 -7.39 2.61 10.31
CA SER A 21 -6.16 2.28 9.60
C SER A 21 -5.86 0.85 10.01
N GLY A 22 -6.25 -0.11 9.17
CA GLY A 22 -6.05 -1.53 9.44
C GLY A 22 -4.56 -1.79 9.66
N GLU A 23 -4.23 -2.53 10.71
CA GLU A 23 -2.87 -2.99 10.95
C GLU A 23 -2.70 -4.37 10.31
N LEU A 24 -1.80 -4.47 9.33
CA LEU A 24 -1.40 -5.75 8.75
C LEU A 24 -0.23 -6.31 9.55
N ARG A 25 -0.46 -7.42 10.26
CA ARG A 25 0.59 -8.18 10.94
C ARG A 25 0.94 -9.42 10.14
N VAL A 26 2.21 -9.53 9.76
CA VAL A 26 2.73 -10.64 8.94
C VAL A 26 3.76 -11.40 9.75
N ALA A 27 3.55 -12.69 9.94
CA ALA A 27 4.58 -13.57 10.46
C ALA A 27 5.52 -13.93 9.30
N LEU A 28 6.78 -13.49 9.38
CA LEU A 28 7.77 -13.79 8.35
C LEU A 28 8.36 -15.19 8.61
N PRO A 29 8.44 -16.05 7.58
CA PRO A 29 9.07 -17.36 7.72
C PRO A 29 10.58 -17.22 7.95
N ASP A 30 11.14 -18.07 8.80
CA ASP A 30 12.59 -18.21 8.97
C ASP A 30 13.15 -19.08 7.85
N ALA A 31 13.95 -18.47 6.97
CA ALA A 31 14.50 -19.16 5.80
C ALA A 31 15.43 -20.32 6.17
N GLU A 32 16.15 -20.22 7.30
CA GLU A 32 17.09 -21.27 7.75
C GLU A 32 16.36 -22.49 8.34
N ALA A 33 15.11 -22.31 8.76
CA ALA A 33 14.28 -23.39 9.29
C ALA A 33 13.57 -24.20 8.19
N ILE A 34 13.59 -23.74 6.94
CA ILE A 34 12.95 -24.41 5.80
C ILE A 34 13.87 -25.50 5.28
N THR A 35 13.40 -26.76 5.30
CA THR A 35 14.23 -27.92 4.94
C THR A 35 13.76 -28.62 3.68
N THR A 36 12.56 -28.31 3.20
CA THR A 36 11.99 -28.93 2.00
C THR A 36 11.51 -27.92 0.96
N LEU A 37 11.48 -28.33 -0.31
CA LEU A 37 10.92 -27.52 -1.39
C LEU A 37 9.42 -27.22 -1.19
N GLY A 38 8.68 -28.16 -0.59
CA GLY A 38 7.25 -27.97 -0.30
C GLY A 38 7.03 -26.85 0.71
N GLU A 39 7.80 -26.84 1.80
CA GLU A 39 7.80 -25.78 2.80
C GLU A 39 8.18 -24.43 2.19
N ALA A 40 9.23 -24.38 1.36
CA ALA A 40 9.66 -23.15 0.69
C ALA A 40 8.55 -22.55 -0.20
N ARG A 41 7.85 -23.39 -0.97
CA ARG A 41 6.75 -22.94 -1.82
C ARG A 41 5.56 -22.43 -1.01
N ALA A 42 5.16 -23.17 0.03
CA ALA A 42 4.08 -22.72 0.91
C ALA A 42 4.41 -21.40 1.61
N ALA A 43 5.68 -21.19 1.99
CA ALA A 43 6.14 -19.92 2.56
C ALA A 43 6.05 -18.77 1.54
N ILE A 44 6.44 -19.00 0.29
CA ILE A 44 6.29 -18.02 -0.81
C ILE A 44 4.80 -17.71 -1.05
N ASP A 45 3.94 -18.72 -1.14
CA ASP A 45 2.49 -18.53 -1.35
C ASP A 45 1.87 -17.65 -0.25
N GLY A 46 2.30 -17.84 1.00
CA GLY A 46 1.88 -16.99 2.13
C GLY A 46 2.36 -15.54 2.00
N ILE A 47 3.61 -15.33 1.58
CA ILE A 47 4.15 -13.98 1.31
C ILE A 47 3.38 -13.33 0.15
N ASP A 48 3.10 -14.07 -0.92
CA ASP A 48 2.42 -13.56 -2.11
C ASP A 48 0.96 -13.17 -1.81
N ALA A 49 0.26 -13.90 -0.95
CA ALA A 49 -1.07 -13.52 -0.49
C ALA A 49 -1.06 -12.15 0.22
N VAL A 50 -0.08 -11.93 1.09
CA VAL A 50 0.11 -10.65 1.79
C VAL A 50 0.51 -9.54 0.82
N LEU A 51 1.39 -9.83 -0.13
CA LEU A 51 1.77 -8.88 -1.19
C LEU A 51 0.55 -8.46 -2.01
N ALA A 52 -0.35 -9.39 -2.35
CA ALA A 52 -1.56 -9.08 -3.10
C ALA A 52 -2.47 -8.08 -2.37
N GLU A 53 -2.69 -8.27 -1.07
CA GLU A 53 -3.46 -7.31 -0.24
C GLU A 53 -2.79 -5.93 -0.21
N LEU A 54 -1.47 -5.88 0.03
CA LEU A 54 -0.72 -4.63 0.06
C LEU A 54 -0.74 -3.91 -1.29
N LEU A 55 -0.69 -4.64 -2.41
CA LEU A 55 -0.77 -4.08 -3.74
C LEU A 55 -2.15 -3.48 -4.03
N GLU A 56 -3.25 -4.12 -3.62
CA GLU A 56 -4.60 -3.55 -3.75
C GLU A 56 -4.72 -2.25 -2.95
N HIS A 57 -4.28 -2.26 -1.69
CA HIS A 57 -4.26 -1.05 -0.86
C HIS A 57 -3.39 0.06 -1.46
N ARG A 58 -2.21 -0.28 -1.97
CA ARG A 58 -1.32 0.68 -2.63
C ARG A 58 -1.96 1.26 -3.89
N ALA A 59 -2.63 0.44 -4.70
CA ALA A 59 -3.34 0.91 -5.90
C ALA A 59 -4.50 1.86 -5.54
N ALA A 60 -5.26 1.55 -4.47
CA ALA A 60 -6.31 2.43 -3.97
C ALA A 60 -5.75 3.80 -3.53
N VAL A 61 -4.64 3.83 -2.80
CA VAL A 61 -3.95 5.07 -2.41
C VAL A 61 -3.38 5.80 -3.63
N ALA A 62 -2.79 5.08 -4.59
CA ALA A 62 -2.32 5.67 -5.83
C ALA A 62 -3.48 6.34 -6.61
N ALA A 63 -4.67 5.74 -6.65
CA ALA A 63 -5.84 6.36 -7.26
C ALA A 63 -6.26 7.67 -6.56
N VAL A 64 -6.13 7.77 -5.23
CA VAL A 64 -6.31 9.04 -4.51
C VAL A 64 -5.28 10.07 -4.98
N VAL A 65 -4.00 9.70 -5.02
CA VAL A 65 -2.92 10.58 -5.50
C VAL A 65 -3.22 11.07 -6.93
N GLN A 66 -3.69 10.20 -7.82
CA GLN A 66 -4.03 10.57 -9.20
C GLN A 66 -5.17 11.59 -9.30
N ARG A 67 -6.14 11.56 -8.38
CA ARG A 67 -7.20 12.59 -8.32
C ARG A 67 -6.71 13.93 -7.79
N LEU A 68 -5.68 13.92 -6.95
CA LEU A 68 -5.12 15.13 -6.33
C LEU A 68 -4.07 15.81 -7.22
N LYS A 69 -3.43 15.07 -8.13
CA LYS A 69 -2.41 15.62 -9.03
C LYS A 69 -3.04 16.57 -10.07
N PRO A 70 -2.38 17.71 -10.40
CA PRO A 70 -2.80 18.57 -11.51
C PRO A 70 -2.75 17.86 -12.87
N VAL A 71 -1.77 16.97 -13.05
CA VAL A 71 -1.63 16.10 -14.21
C VAL A 71 -1.62 14.65 -13.72
N GLY A 72 -2.68 13.91 -14.07
CA GLY A 72 -2.84 12.50 -13.71
C GLY A 72 -2.34 11.54 -14.79
N GLY A 73 -2.47 10.23 -14.52
CA GLY A 73 -2.05 9.15 -15.40
C GLY A 73 -0.53 9.11 -15.60
N PHE A 74 -0.11 8.48 -16.70
CA PHE A 74 1.29 8.35 -17.08
C PHE A 74 2.00 9.69 -17.32
N ALA A 75 1.26 10.73 -17.72
CA ALA A 75 1.82 12.08 -17.91
C ALA A 75 2.25 12.74 -16.59
N GLY A 76 1.69 12.29 -15.46
CA GLY A 76 2.02 12.76 -14.12
C GLY A 76 3.11 11.95 -13.41
N ARG A 77 3.89 11.14 -14.15
CA ARG A 77 5.02 10.39 -13.59
C ARG A 77 6.15 11.32 -13.16
N ASP A 78 6.81 10.93 -12.08
CA ASP A 78 7.89 11.71 -11.48
C ASP A 78 9.10 10.78 -11.30
N PRO A 79 10.03 10.75 -12.27
CA PRO A 79 11.19 9.88 -12.20
C PRO A 79 12.10 10.16 -11.00
N GLY A 80 12.07 11.36 -10.43
CA GLY A 80 12.82 11.70 -9.22
C GLY A 80 12.22 11.00 -8.01
N ARG A 81 10.91 11.18 -7.80
CA ARG A 81 10.17 10.50 -6.72
C ARG A 81 10.22 8.97 -6.84
N GLU A 82 10.16 8.45 -8.05
CA GLU A 82 10.26 7.01 -8.31
C GLU A 82 11.62 6.43 -7.90
N ARG A 83 12.71 7.16 -8.17
CA ARG A 83 14.06 6.80 -7.71
C ARG A 83 14.16 6.80 -6.19
N GLU A 84 13.61 7.81 -5.51
CA GLU A 84 13.59 7.85 -4.04
C GLU A 84 12.88 6.63 -3.43
N ILE A 85 11.78 6.18 -4.04
CA ILE A 85 11.07 4.98 -3.58
C ILE A 85 11.99 3.76 -3.69
N VAL A 86 12.68 3.60 -4.83
CA VAL A 86 13.62 2.49 -5.06
C VAL A 86 14.74 2.50 -4.02
N GLU A 87 15.38 3.64 -3.77
CA GLU A 87 16.46 3.75 -2.78
C GLU A 87 15.96 3.44 -1.36
N ALA A 88 14.77 3.93 -1.00
CA ALA A 88 14.16 3.64 0.29
C ALA A 88 13.82 2.14 0.46
N MET A 89 13.42 1.45 -0.61
CA MET A 89 13.20 0.01 -0.60
C MET A 89 14.53 -0.76 -0.57
N ALA A 90 15.55 -0.30 -1.28
CA ALA A 90 16.87 -0.93 -1.33
C ALA A 90 17.55 -0.95 0.05
N ALA A 91 17.39 0.11 0.84
CA ALA A 91 17.86 0.15 2.23
C ALA A 91 17.22 -0.93 3.12
N ARG A 92 16.00 -1.39 2.78
CA ARG A 92 15.27 -2.45 3.50
C ARG A 92 15.52 -3.84 2.93
N ALA A 93 15.82 -3.94 1.64
CA ALA A 93 16.10 -5.18 0.93
C ALA A 93 17.51 -5.15 0.30
N PRO A 94 18.58 -5.16 1.12
CA PRO A 94 19.94 -4.99 0.65
C PRO A 94 20.40 -6.09 -0.32
N SER A 95 19.87 -7.30 -0.19
CA SER A 95 20.16 -8.43 -1.10
C SER A 95 19.61 -8.24 -2.52
N LEU A 96 18.59 -7.39 -2.69
CA LEU A 96 18.05 -7.02 -4.00
C LEU A 96 18.74 -5.76 -4.54
N GLY A 97 18.92 -4.76 -3.68
CA GLY A 97 19.48 -3.47 -4.06
C GLY A 97 18.62 -2.69 -5.05
N ALA A 98 19.02 -1.45 -5.35
CA ALA A 98 18.26 -0.53 -6.19
C ALA A 98 18.05 -1.06 -7.62
N GLY A 99 19.08 -1.69 -8.21
CA GLY A 99 19.04 -2.15 -9.60
C GLY A 99 17.97 -3.22 -9.86
N ARG A 100 17.78 -4.18 -8.93
CA ARG A 100 16.73 -5.21 -9.07
C ARG A 100 15.35 -4.69 -8.65
N LEU A 101 15.30 -3.73 -7.73
CA LEU A 101 14.05 -3.15 -7.26
C LEU A 101 13.44 -2.14 -8.25
N ALA A 102 14.26 -1.41 -9.02
CA ALA A 102 13.78 -0.44 -10.00
C ALA A 102 12.72 -0.98 -10.96
N PRO A 103 12.93 -2.11 -11.69
CA PRO A 103 11.90 -2.66 -12.58
C PRO A 103 10.64 -3.14 -11.84
N ILE A 104 10.79 -3.65 -10.61
CA ILE A 104 9.65 -4.10 -9.78
C ILE A 104 8.79 -2.89 -9.38
N VAL A 105 9.42 -1.84 -8.85
CA VAL A 105 8.72 -0.61 -8.46
C VAL A 105 8.04 0.02 -9.67
N ASN A 106 8.70 0.03 -10.84
CA ASN A 106 8.11 0.50 -12.08
C ASN A 106 6.80 -0.25 -12.40
N ALA A 107 6.82 -1.58 -12.39
CA ALA A 107 5.65 -2.41 -12.66
C ALA A 107 4.50 -2.15 -11.66
N ILE A 108 4.82 -2.01 -10.36
CA ILE A 108 3.83 -1.70 -9.32
C ILE A 108 3.22 -0.31 -9.51
N ILE A 109 3.99 0.68 -10.00
CA ILE A 109 3.46 2.01 -10.32
C ILE A 109 2.53 1.93 -11.53
N GLU A 110 2.97 1.30 -12.61
CA GLU A 110 2.20 1.15 -13.85
C GLU A 110 0.88 0.44 -13.59
N ALA A 111 0.90 -0.70 -12.88
CA ALA A 111 -0.31 -1.41 -12.50
C ALA A 111 -1.29 -0.53 -11.69
N GLY A 112 -0.77 0.33 -10.79
CA GLY A 112 -1.59 1.27 -10.04
C GLY A 112 -2.18 2.40 -10.91
N LEU A 113 -1.45 2.87 -11.92
CA LEU A 113 -1.94 3.84 -12.91
C LEU A 113 -3.04 3.23 -13.77
N ASP A 114 -2.85 2.00 -14.24
CA ASP A 114 -3.83 1.27 -15.05
C ASP A 114 -5.11 1.01 -14.26
N ALA A 115 -4.99 0.49 -13.03
CA ALA A 115 -6.13 0.26 -12.15
C ALA A 115 -6.91 1.55 -11.83
N ALA A 116 -6.22 2.69 -11.69
CA ALA A 116 -6.86 3.98 -11.48
C ALA A 116 -7.55 4.51 -12.75
N ALA A 117 -7.04 4.17 -13.94
CA ALA A 117 -7.67 4.52 -15.21
C ALA A 117 -8.95 3.70 -15.45
N SER A 118 -8.96 2.41 -15.10
CA SER A 118 -10.12 1.53 -15.29
C SER A 118 -11.30 1.78 -14.35
N ARG A 119 -11.11 2.54 -13.26
CA ARG A 119 -12.19 2.91 -12.32
C ARG A 119 -12.96 4.18 -12.72
N ARG A 120 -12.64 4.80 -13.85
CA ARG A 120 -13.31 6.02 -14.35
C ARG A 120 -14.55 5.71 -15.19
#